data_AF-A0A3C1H3B1-F1
#
_entry.id   AF-A0A3C1H3B1-F1
#
_cell.length_a   1.000
_cell.length_b   1.000
_cell.length_c   1.000
_cell.angle_alpha   90.00
_cell.angle_beta   90.00
_cell.angle_gamma   90.00
#
_symmetry.space_group_name_H-M   'P 1'
#
loop_
_entity.id
_entity.type
_entity.pdbx_description
1 polymer ?
#
loop_
_entity_poly.entity_id
_entity_poly.type
_entity_poly.pdbx_seq_one_letter_code
_entity_poly.pdbx_strand_id
1 'polypeptide(L)'
;MKLYRSLVYRELKLTRKRCILMLILFLLFSLLMMTPMMLGVFSEPADPDEDMQGLVFIAVVFVALTGGLLAGTNNGLQKADISAGWKRYSFVLPPTAKQQAVSDLLVKLCYILCFGLLSAAFAWIYNAAADYSTFGIMLNVYLGTVCAVMLIDIAYSYIMMFANDQNQLKIIKVLAFVCSGVLLIVLGWIPGIKNREHSGEDAPLISDAAFNRFEAALGAGKTTMILLAVFAVICSVYFLTMWRSHERREP
;
A
#
# COMPACT_ATOMS: atom_id res chain seq x y z
N MET A 1 10.29 -28.12 -5.77
CA MET A 1 10.99 -26.96 -5.18
C MET A 1 11.84 -26.16 -6.18
N LYS A 2 12.70 -26.77 -7.01
CA LYS A 2 13.51 -26.03 -8.01
C LYS A 2 12.65 -25.16 -8.96
N LEU A 3 11.48 -25.66 -9.35
CA LEU A 3 10.54 -24.96 -10.25
C LEU A 3 9.90 -23.71 -9.62
N TYR A 4 9.59 -23.76 -8.31
CA TYR A 4 9.04 -22.63 -7.57
C TYR A 4 10.04 -21.47 -7.47
N ARG A 5 11.31 -21.81 -7.19
CA ARG A 5 12.39 -20.81 -7.12
C ARG A 5 12.60 -20.12 -8.47
N SER A 6 12.51 -20.85 -9.58
CA SER A 6 12.59 -20.25 -10.91
C SER A 6 11.39 -19.36 -11.26
N LEU A 7 10.18 -19.70 -10.78
CA LEU A 7 8.99 -18.87 -11.00
C LEU A 7 9.10 -17.54 -10.26
N VAL A 8 9.42 -17.57 -8.96
CA VAL A 8 9.63 -16.36 -8.16
C VAL A 8 10.75 -15.50 -8.76
N TYR A 9 11.84 -16.12 -9.23
CA TYR A 9 12.93 -15.38 -9.88
C TYR A 9 12.50 -14.72 -11.20
N ARG A 10 11.69 -15.41 -12.02
CA ARG A 10 11.11 -14.85 -13.25
C ARG A 10 10.22 -13.66 -12.93
N GLU A 11 9.32 -13.82 -11.97
CA GLU A 11 8.40 -12.76 -11.56
C GLU A 11 9.16 -11.52 -11.07
N LEU A 12 10.13 -11.71 -10.17
CA LEU A 12 11.00 -10.63 -9.71
C LEU A 12 11.77 -9.96 -10.86
N LYS A 13 12.29 -10.74 -11.82
CA LYS A 13 13.01 -10.20 -12.99
C LYS A 13 12.09 -9.35 -13.87
N LEU A 14 10.84 -9.77 -14.07
CA LEU A 14 9.84 -9.02 -14.85
C LEU A 14 9.45 -7.70 -14.18
N THR A 15 9.36 -7.71 -12.85
CA THR A 15 8.95 -6.52 -12.07
C THR A 15 10.13 -5.63 -11.67
N ARG A 16 11.38 -6.06 -11.89
CA ARG A 16 12.60 -5.39 -11.43
C ARG A 16 12.66 -3.91 -11.77
N LYS A 17 12.42 -3.52 -13.04
CA LYS A 17 12.49 -2.11 -13.47
C LYS A 17 11.51 -1.23 -12.69
N ARG A 18 10.30 -1.74 -12.50
CA ARG A 18 9.25 -1.03 -11.75
C ARG A 18 9.60 -0.94 -10.27
N CYS A 19 10.05 -2.05 -9.67
CA CYS A 19 10.50 -2.06 -8.28
C CYS A 19 11.63 -1.06 -8.03
N ILE A 20 12.65 -1.01 -8.91
CA ILE A 20 13.75 -0.06 -8.79
C ILE A 20 13.23 1.37 -8.85
N LEU A 21 12.34 1.68 -9.80
CA LEU A 21 11.76 3.02 -9.92
C LEU A 21 10.94 3.41 -8.68
N MET A 22 10.11 2.50 -8.15
CA MET A 22 9.35 2.73 -6.92
C MET A 22 10.26 2.92 -5.70
N LEU A 23 11.35 2.15 -5.62
CA LEU A 23 12.32 2.25 -4.54
C LEU A 23 13.07 3.59 -4.61
N ILE A 24 13.50 4.03 -5.80
CA ILE A 24 14.13 5.35 -5.98
C ILE A 24 13.16 6.46 -5.56
N LEU A 25 11.91 6.42 -6.01
CA LEU A 25 10.90 7.42 -5.65
C LEU A 25 10.63 7.45 -4.14
N PHE A 26 10.52 6.28 -3.52
CA PHE A 26 10.32 6.16 -2.08
C PHE A 26 11.51 6.72 -1.30
N LEU A 27 12.75 6.38 -1.70
CA LEU A 27 13.94 6.89 -1.05
C LEU A 27 14.07 8.40 -1.21
N LEU A 28 13.79 8.93 -2.40
CA LEU A 28 13.84 10.36 -2.66
C LEU A 28 12.79 11.13 -1.83
N PHE A 29 11.58 10.57 -1.71
CA PHE A 29 10.54 11.12 -0.85
C PHE A 29 10.89 11.04 0.63
N SER A 30 11.43 9.90 1.08
CA SER A 30 11.88 9.73 2.47
C SER A 30 12.99 10.72 2.80
N LEU A 31 13.96 10.91 1.89
CA LEU A 31 15.05 11.85 2.06
C LEU A 31 14.56 13.31 2.08
N LEU A 32 13.57 13.65 1.25
CA LEU A 32 12.88 14.94 1.31
C LEU A 32 12.21 15.13 2.67
N MET A 33 11.54 14.10 3.19
CA MET A 33 10.90 14.15 4.50
C MET A 33 11.92 14.24 5.64
N MET A 34 13.17 13.81 5.45
CA MET A 34 14.28 14.01 6.41
C MET A 34 14.89 15.42 6.41
N THR A 35 14.52 16.30 5.47
CA THR A 35 15.10 17.65 5.39
C THR A 35 15.02 18.48 6.69
N PRO A 36 13.95 18.41 7.51
CA PRO A 36 13.90 19.11 8.78
C PRO A 36 14.99 18.64 9.75
N MET A 37 15.33 17.34 9.74
CA MET A 37 16.46 16.81 10.52
C MET A 37 17.80 17.32 10.02
N MET A 38 18.00 17.32 8.69
CA MET A 38 19.25 17.74 8.08
C MET A 38 19.54 19.24 8.25
N LEU A 39 18.49 20.06 8.36
CA LEU A 39 18.59 21.50 8.60
C LEU A 39 18.75 21.86 10.08
N GLY A 40 18.84 20.87 10.96
CA GLY A 40 19.09 21.09 12.38
C GLY A 40 17.89 21.64 13.16
N VAL A 41 16.68 21.50 12.63
CA VAL A 41 15.43 21.96 13.29
C VAL A 41 15.26 21.33 14.68
N PHE A 42 15.80 20.13 14.90
CA PHE A 42 15.74 19.42 16.20
C PHE A 42 16.93 19.70 17.14
N SER A 43 17.87 20.57 16.75
CA SER A 43 19.12 20.81 17.51
C SER A 43 19.10 22.10 18.33
N GLU A 44 18.16 23.01 18.06
CA GLU A 44 17.93 24.17 18.91
C GLU A 44 16.98 23.78 20.05
N PRO A 45 17.20 24.26 21.29
CA PRO A 45 16.20 24.16 22.35
C PRO A 45 15.08 25.14 22.01
N ALA A 46 14.29 24.80 20.99
CA ALA A 46 13.02 25.46 20.75
C ALA A 46 12.15 25.22 21.99
N ASP A 47 11.39 26.23 22.39
CA ASP A 47 10.28 26.04 23.32
C ASP A 47 9.49 24.79 22.89
N PRO A 48 8.96 23.99 23.84
CA PRO A 48 8.28 22.74 23.54
C PRO A 48 6.93 23.02 22.87
N ASP A 49 6.97 23.55 21.66
CA ASP A 49 5.81 23.91 20.87
C ASP A 49 5.27 22.63 20.20
N GLU A 50 3.94 22.47 20.29
CA GLU A 50 3.15 21.42 19.66
C GLU A 50 3.44 21.27 18.13
N ASP A 51 4.01 22.31 17.51
CA ASP A 51 4.39 22.37 16.10
C ASP A 51 5.47 21.35 15.69
N MET A 52 6.46 21.05 16.54
CA MET A 52 7.51 20.08 16.18
C MET A 52 7.03 18.63 16.21
N GLN A 53 6.19 18.27 17.20
CA GLN A 53 5.60 16.94 17.29
C GLN A 53 4.61 16.70 16.13
N GLY A 54 3.83 17.73 15.77
CA GLY A 54 2.96 17.70 14.59
C GLY A 54 3.74 17.45 13.29
N LEU A 55 4.90 18.10 13.12
CA LEU A 55 5.73 17.91 11.93
C LEU A 55 6.32 16.49 11.85
N VAL A 56 6.78 15.93 12.97
CA VAL A 56 7.27 14.55 13.07
C VAL A 56 6.14 13.56 12.75
N PHE A 57 4.97 13.74 13.35
CA PHE A 57 3.79 12.92 13.07
C PHE A 57 3.44 12.95 11.57
N ILE A 58 3.38 14.12 10.97
CA ILE A 58 3.11 14.31 9.53
C ILE A 58 4.14 13.56 8.70
N ALA A 59 5.44 13.78 8.92
CA ALA A 59 6.49 13.15 8.13
C ALA A 59 6.40 11.61 8.18
N VAL A 60 6.21 11.05 9.38
CA VAL A 60 6.10 9.60 9.59
C VAL A 60 4.84 9.03 8.93
N VAL A 61 3.69 9.70 9.07
CA VAL A 61 2.44 9.30 8.44
C VAL A 61 2.57 9.33 6.91
N PHE A 62 3.13 10.39 6.33
CA PHE A 62 3.30 10.49 4.88
C PHE A 62 4.25 9.42 4.32
N VAL A 63 5.34 9.10 5.02
CA VAL A 63 6.24 8.00 4.62
C VAL A 63 5.57 6.63 4.78
N ALA A 64 4.76 6.43 5.82
CA ALA A 64 3.97 5.21 6.00
C ALA A 64 2.92 5.04 4.89
N LEU A 65 2.19 6.11 4.55
CA LEU A 65 1.18 6.13 3.49
C LEU A 65 1.80 5.81 2.13
N THR A 66 2.90 6.49 1.79
CA THR A 66 3.59 6.27 0.51
C THR A 66 4.20 4.87 0.43
N GLY A 67 4.83 4.39 1.50
CA GLY A 67 5.34 3.01 1.59
C GLY A 67 4.24 1.98 1.40
N GLY A 68 3.09 2.15 2.06
CA GLY A 68 1.97 1.23 1.97
C GLY A 68 1.25 1.28 0.62
N LEU A 69 1.13 2.47 0.02
CA LEU A 69 0.64 2.65 -1.35
C LEU A 69 1.51 1.88 -2.35
N LEU A 70 2.83 2.10 -2.33
CA LEU A 70 3.76 1.46 -3.26
C LEU A 70 3.77 -0.06 -3.09
N ALA A 71 3.80 -0.54 -1.85
CA ALA A 71 3.80 -1.96 -1.53
C ALA A 71 2.49 -2.68 -1.88
N GLY A 72 1.35 -2.02 -1.67
CA GLY A 72 0.02 -2.59 -1.91
C GLY A 72 -0.35 -2.66 -3.40
N THR A 73 0.23 -1.78 -4.23
CA THR A 73 -0.10 -1.71 -5.67
C THR A 73 0.24 -3.00 -6.41
N ASN A 74 -0.50 -3.29 -7.50
CA ASN A 74 -0.27 -4.46 -8.35
C ASN A 74 1.21 -4.61 -8.70
N ASN A 75 1.78 -5.82 -8.69
CA ASN A 75 3.19 -6.01 -9.08
C ASN A 75 3.42 -5.80 -10.60
N GLY A 76 2.35 -5.74 -11.41
CA GLY A 76 2.40 -5.55 -12.86
C GLY A 76 2.64 -6.85 -13.64
N LEU A 77 2.70 -7.98 -12.93
CA LEU A 77 2.89 -9.32 -13.49
C LEU A 77 1.80 -9.69 -14.48
N GLN A 78 0.53 -9.48 -14.12
CA GLN A 78 -0.60 -9.76 -15.00
C GLN A 78 -0.55 -8.96 -16.31
N LYS A 79 -0.12 -7.70 -16.26
CA LYS A 79 0.06 -6.87 -17.46
C LYS A 79 1.21 -7.38 -18.31
N ALA A 80 2.33 -7.75 -17.67
CA ALA A 80 3.50 -8.30 -18.34
C ALA A 80 3.15 -9.63 -19.05
N ASP A 81 2.43 -10.52 -18.37
CA ASP A 81 1.99 -11.81 -18.93
C ASP A 81 1.03 -11.65 -20.11
N ILE A 82 0.08 -10.70 -20.04
CA ILE A 82 -0.81 -10.40 -21.18
C ILE A 82 0.02 -9.82 -22.35
N SER A 83 0.94 -8.89 -22.07
CA SER A 83 1.75 -8.26 -23.12
C SER A 83 2.75 -9.21 -23.78
N ALA A 84 3.27 -10.19 -23.04
CA ALA A 84 4.21 -11.19 -23.55
C ALA A 84 3.50 -12.37 -24.23
N GLY A 85 2.17 -12.40 -24.26
CA GLY A 85 1.40 -13.53 -24.76
C GLY A 85 1.59 -14.79 -23.91
N TRP A 86 2.05 -14.68 -22.67
CA TRP A 86 2.35 -15.81 -21.79
C TRP A 86 1.13 -16.71 -21.55
N LYS A 87 -0.07 -16.13 -21.60
CA LYS A 87 -1.36 -16.83 -21.56
C LYS A 87 -1.50 -17.89 -22.68
N ARG A 88 -0.78 -17.75 -23.80
CA ARG A 88 -0.74 -18.71 -24.92
C ARG A 88 0.34 -19.79 -24.78
N TYR A 89 1.18 -19.73 -23.75
CA TYR A 89 2.27 -20.70 -23.53
C TYR A 89 2.21 -21.35 -22.15
N SER A 90 1.43 -20.79 -21.22
CA SER A 90 1.29 -21.29 -19.85
C SER A 90 0.68 -22.69 -19.76
N PHE A 91 -0.19 -23.06 -20.70
CA PHE A 91 -0.84 -24.38 -20.73
C PHE A 91 0.12 -25.54 -21.08
N VAL A 92 1.29 -25.24 -21.68
CA VAL A 92 2.31 -26.25 -22.03
C VAL A 92 3.35 -26.40 -20.90
N LEU A 93 3.32 -25.51 -19.90
CA LEU A 93 4.31 -25.49 -18.85
C LEU A 93 3.90 -26.37 -17.66
N PRO A 94 4.87 -26.95 -16.94
CA PRO A 94 4.61 -27.83 -15.80
C PRO A 94 4.02 -27.20 -14.51
N PRO A 95 4.00 -25.87 -14.25
CA PRO A 95 3.49 -25.34 -12.98
C PRO A 95 1.98 -25.15 -12.98
N THR A 96 1.30 -25.83 -12.07
CA THR A 96 -0.15 -25.71 -11.82
C THR A 96 -0.55 -24.28 -11.44
N ALA A 97 -1.77 -23.86 -11.77
CA ALA A 97 -2.38 -22.58 -11.35
C ALA A 97 -2.16 -22.19 -9.88
N LYS A 98 -2.28 -23.16 -8.95
CA LYS A 98 -2.04 -22.95 -7.52
C LYS A 98 -0.61 -22.50 -7.23
N GLN A 99 0.37 -23.05 -7.94
CA GLN A 99 1.77 -22.70 -7.74
C GLN A 99 2.10 -21.28 -8.20
N GLN A 100 1.48 -20.86 -9.30
CA GLN A 100 1.59 -19.50 -9.85
C GLN A 100 0.93 -18.47 -8.93
N ALA A 101 -0.23 -18.79 -8.34
CA ALA A 101 -0.89 -17.92 -7.37
C ALA A 101 -0.06 -17.73 -6.08
N VAL A 102 0.62 -18.79 -5.62
CA VAL A 102 1.52 -18.68 -4.46
C VAL A 102 2.75 -17.84 -4.77
N SER A 103 3.36 -17.98 -5.96
CA SER A 103 4.53 -17.16 -6.33
C SER A 103 4.16 -15.68 -6.42
N ASP A 104 3.03 -15.34 -7.05
CA ASP A 104 2.50 -13.97 -7.11
C ASP A 104 2.31 -13.37 -5.70
N LEU A 105 1.68 -14.13 -4.79
CA LEU A 105 1.49 -13.70 -3.39
C LEU A 105 2.84 -13.51 -2.68
N LEU A 106 3.78 -14.44 -2.84
CA LEU A 106 5.10 -14.34 -2.20
C LEU A 106 5.87 -13.11 -2.67
N VAL A 107 5.87 -12.81 -3.97
CA VAL A 107 6.51 -11.60 -4.50
C VAL A 107 5.84 -10.35 -3.92
N LYS A 108 4.51 -10.36 -3.77
CA LYS A 108 3.78 -9.25 -3.14
C LYS A 108 4.14 -9.08 -1.66
N LEU A 109 4.23 -10.17 -0.91
CA LEU A 109 4.70 -10.16 0.48
C LEU A 109 6.15 -9.66 0.60
N CYS A 110 7.03 -10.02 -0.34
CA CYS A 110 8.38 -9.49 -0.37
C CYS A 110 8.40 -7.96 -0.55
N TYR A 111 7.52 -7.39 -1.38
CA TYR A 111 7.43 -5.93 -1.51
C TYR A 111 6.88 -5.26 -0.25
N ILE A 112 5.84 -5.84 0.35
CA ILE A 112 5.29 -5.36 1.62
C ILE A 112 6.35 -5.38 2.72
N LEU A 113 7.12 -6.47 2.81
CA LEU A 113 8.19 -6.56 3.80
C LEU A 113 9.32 -5.55 3.50
N CYS A 114 9.73 -5.40 2.25
CA CYS A 114 10.78 -4.46 1.85
C CYS A 114 10.43 -3.00 2.18
N PHE A 115 9.27 -2.52 1.72
CA PHE A 115 8.84 -1.14 2.01
C PHE A 115 8.48 -0.95 3.48
N GLY A 116 7.91 -1.96 4.15
CA GLY A 116 7.65 -1.90 5.59
C GLY A 116 8.94 -1.74 6.41
N LEU A 117 10.01 -2.48 6.05
CA LEU A 117 11.32 -2.32 6.69
C LEU A 117 11.93 -0.94 6.44
N LEU A 118 11.78 -0.39 5.24
CA LEU A 118 12.27 0.95 4.92
C LEU A 118 11.50 2.05 5.68
N SER A 119 10.17 1.95 5.75
CA SER A 119 9.34 2.85 6.57
C SER A 119 9.66 2.72 8.06
N ALA A 120 9.93 1.50 8.55
CA ALA A 120 10.39 1.26 9.92
C ALA A 120 11.75 1.87 10.20
N ALA A 121 12.71 1.75 9.29
CA ALA A 121 14.01 2.39 9.41
C ALA A 121 13.89 3.91 9.45
N PHE A 122 13.03 4.49 8.61
CA PHE A 122 12.74 5.93 8.63
C PHE A 122 12.17 6.38 9.98
N ALA A 123 11.13 5.70 10.49
CA ALA A 123 10.53 6.05 11.78
C ALA A 123 11.50 5.86 12.95
N TRP A 124 12.39 4.86 12.88
CA TRP A 124 13.40 4.65 13.91
C TRP A 124 14.42 5.81 13.97
N ILE A 125 14.89 6.28 12.81
CA ILE A 125 15.78 7.46 12.73
C ILE A 125 15.06 8.69 13.27
N TYR A 126 13.78 8.86 12.94
CA TYR A 126 12.99 9.99 13.41
C TYR A 126 12.77 9.98 14.92
N ASN A 127 12.42 8.82 15.48
CA ASN A 127 12.23 8.68 16.93
C ASN A 127 13.54 8.93 17.68
N ALA A 128 14.68 8.50 17.13
CA ALA A 128 15.98 8.70 17.77
C ALA A 128 16.41 10.17 17.83
N ALA A 129 16.00 10.99 16.86
CA ALA A 129 16.38 12.40 16.81
C ALA A 129 15.31 13.35 17.40
N ALA A 130 14.04 12.93 17.52
CA ALA A 130 12.96 13.75 18.08
C ALA A 130 12.45 13.30 19.47
N ASP A 131 13.00 12.22 20.05
CA ASP A 131 12.58 11.61 21.32
C ASP A 131 11.06 11.37 21.45
N TYR A 132 10.41 11.11 20.31
CA TYR A 132 8.96 10.89 20.20
C TYR A 132 8.68 9.53 19.58
N SER A 133 7.88 8.68 20.24
CA SER A 133 7.63 7.30 19.81
C SER A 133 6.49 7.19 18.78
N THR A 134 6.80 7.34 17.50
CA THR A 134 5.81 7.23 16.41
C THR A 134 5.68 5.83 15.77
N PHE A 135 6.42 4.84 16.28
CA PHE A 135 6.55 3.54 15.59
C PHE A 135 5.21 2.80 15.44
N GLY A 136 4.36 2.80 16.47
CA GLY A 136 3.05 2.17 16.42
C GLY A 136 2.11 2.82 15.41
N ILE A 137 2.13 4.16 15.34
CA ILE A 137 1.34 4.95 14.39
C ILE A 137 1.79 4.64 12.96
N MET A 138 3.11 4.66 12.70
CA MET A 138 3.69 4.30 11.41
C MET A 138 3.24 2.91 10.95
N LEU A 139 3.37 1.91 11.82
CA LEU A 139 3.01 0.53 11.51
C LEU A 139 1.53 0.39 11.16
N ASN A 140 0.65 1.04 11.92
CA ASN A 140 -0.79 0.96 11.71
C ASN A 140 -1.24 1.70 10.45
N VAL A 141 -0.66 2.87 10.17
CA VAL A 141 -0.92 3.61 8.92
C VAL A 141 -0.39 2.83 7.71
N TYR A 142 0.80 2.25 7.83
CA TYR A 142 1.40 1.41 6.79
C TYR A 142 0.54 0.17 6.50
N LEU A 143 0.21 -0.62 7.53
CA LEU A 143 -0.62 -1.82 7.36
C LEU A 143 -2.03 -1.49 6.85
N GLY A 144 -2.64 -0.42 7.37
CA GLY A 144 -3.95 0.05 6.93
C GLY A 144 -3.97 0.43 5.45
N THR A 145 -2.96 1.16 5.00
CA THR A 145 -2.83 1.53 3.58
C THR A 145 -2.53 0.34 2.68
N VAL A 146 -1.64 -0.57 3.09
CA VAL A 146 -1.41 -1.82 2.34
C VAL A 146 -2.71 -2.60 2.19
N CYS A 147 -3.49 -2.75 3.26
CA CYS A 147 -4.79 -3.44 3.22
C CYS A 147 -5.76 -2.79 2.24
N ALA A 148 -5.93 -1.46 2.32
CA ALA A 148 -6.82 -0.70 1.45
C ALA A 148 -6.42 -0.85 -0.03
N VAL A 149 -5.14 -0.71 -0.33
CA VAL A 149 -4.63 -0.78 -1.71
C VAL A 149 -4.65 -2.21 -2.23
N MET A 150 -4.41 -3.21 -1.39
CA MET A 150 -4.56 -4.62 -1.76
C MET A 150 -6.01 -4.96 -2.11
N LEU A 151 -7.00 -4.40 -1.41
CA LEU A 151 -8.41 -4.58 -1.79
C LEU A 151 -8.71 -3.99 -3.17
N ILE A 152 -8.21 -2.79 -3.46
CA ILE A 152 -8.31 -2.16 -4.78
C ILE A 152 -7.62 -3.03 -5.84
N ASP A 153 -6.43 -3.56 -5.53
CA ASP A 153 -5.69 -4.42 -6.44
C ASP A 153 -6.40 -5.76 -6.70
N ILE A 154 -7.01 -6.36 -5.69
CA ILE A 154 -7.84 -7.57 -5.84
C ILE A 154 -8.99 -7.30 -6.82
N ALA A 155 -9.71 -6.19 -6.62
CA ALA A 155 -10.79 -5.79 -7.51
C ALA A 155 -10.29 -5.55 -8.94
N TYR A 156 -9.18 -4.82 -9.09
CA TYR A 156 -8.57 -4.55 -10.39
C TYR A 156 -8.12 -5.84 -11.09
N SER A 157 -7.46 -6.76 -10.38
CA SER A 157 -7.03 -8.05 -10.89
C SER A 157 -8.20 -8.96 -11.27
N TYR A 158 -9.30 -8.91 -10.52
CA TYR A 158 -10.53 -9.61 -10.87
C TYR A 158 -11.12 -9.08 -12.19
N ILE A 159 -11.16 -7.76 -12.39
CA ILE A 159 -11.66 -7.17 -13.63
C ILE A 159 -10.72 -7.50 -14.81
N MET A 160 -9.40 -7.43 -14.60
CA MET A 160 -8.41 -7.79 -15.62
C MET A 160 -8.47 -9.28 -16.03
N MET A 161 -9.09 -10.15 -15.23
CA MET A 161 -9.31 -11.56 -15.59
C MET A 161 -10.16 -11.72 -16.86
N PHE A 162 -11.01 -10.73 -17.18
CA PHE A 162 -11.88 -10.73 -18.36
C PHE A 162 -11.22 -10.13 -19.61
N ALA A 163 -10.01 -9.55 -19.49
CA ALA A 163 -9.28 -9.05 -20.66
C ALA A 163 -8.47 -10.16 -21.33
N ASN A 164 -8.68 -10.31 -22.64
CA ASN A 164 -7.90 -11.17 -23.52
C ASN A 164 -6.87 -10.40 -24.37
N ASP A 165 -7.07 -9.09 -24.59
CA ASP A 165 -6.22 -8.26 -25.44
C ASP A 165 -5.81 -6.93 -24.80
N GLN A 166 -4.71 -6.33 -25.31
CA GLN A 166 -4.22 -5.02 -24.84
C GLN A 166 -5.23 -3.89 -24.99
N ASN A 167 -6.10 -3.94 -26.01
CA ASN A 167 -7.15 -2.94 -26.22
C ASN A 167 -8.26 -3.02 -25.16
N GLN A 168 -8.65 -4.24 -24.75
CA GLN A 168 -9.60 -4.45 -23.65
C GLN A 168 -9.00 -3.99 -22.31
N LEU A 169 -7.68 -4.14 -22.15
CA LEU A 169 -6.93 -3.68 -20.98
C LEU A 169 -6.94 -2.14 -20.82
N LYS A 170 -6.97 -1.38 -21.93
CA LYS A 170 -7.11 0.09 -21.89
C LYS A 170 -8.52 0.51 -21.42
N ILE A 171 -9.56 -0.15 -21.92
CA ILE A 171 -10.95 0.13 -21.54
C ILE A 171 -11.19 -0.19 -20.06
N ILE A 172 -10.68 -1.33 -19.58
CA ILE A 172 -10.77 -1.73 -18.17
C ILE A 172 -10.08 -0.74 -17.23
N LYS A 173 -8.94 -0.16 -17.62
CA LYS A 173 -8.26 0.87 -16.81
C LYS A 173 -9.11 2.12 -16.65
N VAL A 174 -9.77 2.57 -17.73
CA VAL A 174 -10.67 3.71 -17.69
C VAL A 174 -11.88 3.37 -16.80
N LEU A 175 -12.45 2.18 -16.94
CA LEU A 175 -13.58 1.73 -16.14
C LEU A 175 -13.25 1.61 -14.64
N ALA A 176 -12.06 1.09 -14.30
CA ALA A 176 -11.58 0.98 -12.93
C ALA A 176 -11.29 2.36 -12.30
N PHE A 177 -10.75 3.29 -13.09
CA PHE A 177 -10.54 4.68 -12.65
C PHE A 177 -11.88 5.36 -12.33
N VAL A 178 -12.86 5.22 -13.24
CA VAL A 178 -14.23 5.74 -13.06
C VAL A 178 -14.92 5.09 -11.85
N CYS A 179 -14.83 3.76 -11.69
CA CYS A 179 -15.39 3.07 -10.53
C CYS A 179 -14.73 3.50 -9.22
N SER A 180 -13.42 3.78 -9.19
CA SER A 180 -12.75 4.28 -7.97
C SER A 180 -13.21 5.69 -7.62
N GLY A 181 -13.45 6.55 -8.62
CA GLY A 181 -14.01 7.89 -8.41
C GLY A 181 -15.44 7.83 -7.87
N VAL A 182 -16.27 6.92 -8.39
CA VAL A 182 -17.64 6.70 -7.89
C VAL A 182 -17.64 6.13 -6.47
N LEU A 183 -16.74 5.18 -6.15
CA LEU A 183 -16.58 4.65 -4.80
C LEU A 183 -16.16 5.73 -3.79
N LEU A 184 -15.28 6.66 -4.16
CA LEU A 184 -14.91 7.79 -3.32
C LEU A 184 -16.08 8.76 -3.08
N ILE A 185 -16.92 8.99 -4.10
CA ILE A 185 -18.16 9.78 -3.95
C ILE A 185 -19.14 9.07 -3.00
N VAL A 186 -19.33 7.76 -3.15
CA VAL A 186 -20.24 6.97 -2.30
C VAL A 186 -19.73 6.84 -0.87
N LEU A 187 -18.41 6.72 -0.66
CA LEU A 187 -17.80 6.77 0.68
C LEU A 187 -17.93 8.16 1.32
N GLY A 188 -17.90 9.24 0.52
CA GLY A 188 -18.23 10.60 0.95
C GLY A 188 -19.70 10.79 1.34
N TRP A 189 -20.58 9.83 1.03
CA TRP A 189 -21.99 9.82 1.43
C TRP A 189 -22.27 9.01 2.71
N ILE A 190 -21.24 8.43 3.35
CA ILE A 190 -21.39 7.81 4.66
C ILE A 190 -21.84 8.90 5.67
N PRO A 191 -22.97 8.69 6.39
CA PRO A 191 -23.50 9.67 7.32
C PRO A 191 -22.54 9.82 8.51
N GLY A 192 -21.81 10.94 8.48
CA GLY A 192 -20.74 11.29 9.41
C GLY A 192 -19.89 12.45 8.88
N ILE A 193 -19.73 12.55 7.55
CA ILE A 193 -19.06 13.69 6.88
C ILE A 193 -20.06 14.79 6.49
N LYS A 194 -21.35 14.45 6.38
CA LYS A 194 -22.40 15.34 5.88
C LYS A 194 -23.14 16.15 6.94
N ASN A 195 -22.85 15.95 8.22
CA ASN A 195 -23.40 16.79 9.30
C ASN A 195 -22.43 17.94 9.59
N ARG A 196 -22.20 18.80 8.59
CA ARG A 196 -21.71 20.16 8.83
C ARG A 196 -22.92 21.03 9.11
N GLU A 197 -23.37 21.03 10.36
CA GLU A 197 -24.07 22.20 10.87
C GLU A 197 -23.11 23.39 10.76
N HIS A 198 -23.64 24.48 10.21
CA HIS A 198 -22.95 25.75 10.08
C HIS A 198 -22.50 26.26 11.45
N SER A 199 -21.20 26.27 11.73
CA SER A 199 -20.66 27.10 12.80
C SER A 199 -19.28 27.62 12.43
N GLY A 200 -19.20 28.95 12.22
CA GLY A 200 -18.00 29.78 12.36
C GLY A 200 -16.90 29.61 11.30
N GLU A 201 -16.53 30.71 10.65
CA GLU A 201 -15.47 30.82 9.64
C GLU A 201 -14.04 30.52 10.15
N ASP A 202 -13.82 30.16 11.42
CA ASP A 202 -12.48 29.85 11.98
C ASP A 202 -12.43 28.55 12.81
N ALA A 203 -13.33 27.60 12.55
CA ALA A 203 -13.25 26.28 13.19
C ALA A 203 -12.28 25.37 12.41
N PRO A 204 -11.24 24.77 13.05
CA PRO A 204 -10.37 23.81 12.37
C PRO A 204 -11.19 22.66 11.78
N LEU A 205 -10.85 22.25 10.56
CA LEU A 205 -11.58 21.24 9.76
C LEU A 205 -11.77 19.89 10.49
N ILE A 206 -10.97 19.65 11.53
CA ILE A 206 -10.98 18.51 12.46
C ILE A 206 -10.73 19.11 13.85
N SER A 207 -11.56 18.80 14.86
CA SER A 207 -11.29 19.28 16.22
C SER A 207 -10.06 18.59 16.81
N ASP A 208 -9.26 19.31 17.61
CA ASP A 208 -8.05 18.76 18.24
C ASP A 208 -8.36 17.53 19.10
N ALA A 209 -9.55 17.50 19.72
CA ALA A 209 -10.07 16.34 20.44
C ALA A 209 -10.30 15.12 19.54
N ALA A 210 -10.71 15.30 18.28
CA ALA A 210 -10.85 14.23 17.30
C ALA A 210 -9.48 13.76 16.78
N PHE A 211 -8.54 14.70 16.56
CA PHE A 211 -7.16 14.38 16.17
C PHE A 211 -6.45 13.55 17.25
N ASN A 212 -6.51 13.98 18.51
CA ASN A 212 -5.89 13.26 19.63
C ASN A 212 -6.50 11.87 19.86
N ARG A 213 -7.82 11.72 19.65
CA ARG A 213 -8.47 10.40 19.69
C ARG A 213 -8.04 9.49 18.53
N PHE A 214 -7.86 10.07 17.35
CA PHE A 214 -7.40 9.35 16.17
C PHE A 214 -5.95 8.89 16.33
N GLU A 215 -5.07 9.78 16.79
CA GLU A 215 -3.67 9.45 17.11
C GLU A 215 -3.59 8.37 18.20
N ALA A 216 -4.37 8.49 19.28
CA ALA A 216 -4.43 7.46 20.33
C ALA A 216 -4.94 6.11 19.80
N ALA A 217 -5.92 6.12 18.88
CA ALA A 217 -6.39 4.91 18.23
C ALA A 217 -5.32 4.29 17.31
N LEU A 218 -4.59 5.12 16.56
CA LEU A 218 -3.47 4.68 15.71
C LEU A 218 -2.26 4.22 16.53
N GLY A 219 -2.06 4.71 17.75
CA GLY A 219 -1.01 4.25 18.66
C GLY A 219 -1.37 2.97 19.44
N ALA A 220 -2.66 2.60 19.49
CA ALA A 220 -3.12 1.49 20.31
C ALA A 220 -2.72 0.12 19.71
N GLY A 221 -2.09 -0.76 20.51
CA GLY A 221 -1.78 -2.12 20.05
C GLY A 221 -3.00 -2.96 19.61
N LYS A 222 -4.21 -2.61 20.09
CA LYS A 222 -5.46 -3.23 19.64
C LYS A 222 -5.72 -3.01 18.14
N THR A 223 -5.43 -1.81 17.61
CA THR A 223 -5.63 -1.53 16.18
C THR A 223 -4.64 -2.30 15.33
N THR A 224 -3.40 -2.49 15.80
CA THR A 224 -2.41 -3.35 15.14
C THR A 224 -2.90 -4.79 15.01
N MET A 225 -3.47 -5.36 16.08
CA MET A 225 -4.00 -6.72 16.04
C MET A 225 -5.16 -6.87 15.05
N ILE A 226 -6.07 -5.88 15.01
CA ILE A 226 -7.19 -5.87 14.05
C ILE A 226 -6.65 -5.76 12.62
N LEU A 227 -5.71 -4.85 12.36
CA LEU A 227 -5.11 -4.67 11.04
C LEU A 227 -4.35 -5.91 10.56
N LEU A 228 -3.63 -6.61 11.44
CA LEU A 228 -2.97 -7.87 11.12
C LEU A 228 -3.97 -8.98 10.79
N ALA A 229 -5.08 -9.07 11.54
CA ALA A 229 -6.14 -10.04 11.24
C ALA A 229 -6.79 -9.75 9.87
N VAL A 230 -7.10 -8.47 9.60
CA VAL A 230 -7.63 -8.01 8.31
C VAL A 230 -6.63 -8.30 7.18
N PHE A 231 -5.34 -8.03 7.39
CA PHE A 231 -4.28 -8.31 6.43
C PHE A 231 -4.21 -9.79 6.06
N ALA A 232 -4.25 -10.69 7.06
CA ALA A 232 -4.25 -12.14 6.82
C ALA A 232 -5.45 -12.61 5.99
N VAL A 233 -6.64 -12.06 6.26
CA VAL A 233 -7.84 -12.32 5.46
C VAL A 233 -7.67 -11.81 4.02
N ILE A 234 -7.16 -10.59 3.84
CA ILE A 234 -6.93 -10.01 2.51
C ILE A 234 -5.89 -10.82 1.72
N CYS A 235 -4.82 -11.31 2.35
CA CYS A 235 -3.86 -12.21 1.71
C CYS A 235 -4.52 -13.51 1.24
N SER A 236 -5.43 -14.07 2.04
CA SER A 236 -6.19 -15.27 1.68
C SER A 236 -7.12 -15.03 0.49
N VAL A 237 -7.83 -13.89 0.48
CA VAL A 237 -8.68 -13.48 -0.65
C VAL A 237 -7.85 -13.20 -1.91
N TYR A 238 -6.70 -12.55 -1.77
CA TYR A 238 -5.76 -12.32 -2.87
C TYR A 238 -5.28 -13.64 -3.47
N PHE A 239 -4.91 -14.61 -2.63
CA PHE A 239 -4.52 -15.93 -3.09
C PHE A 239 -5.63 -16.64 -3.86
N LEU A 240 -6.86 -16.66 -3.32
CA LEU A 240 -8.01 -17.31 -3.97
C LEU A 240 -8.37 -16.66 -5.31
N THR A 241 -8.30 -15.33 -5.39
CA THR A 241 -8.60 -14.59 -6.62
C THR A 241 -7.53 -14.83 -7.69
N MET A 242 -6.25 -14.86 -7.31
CA MET A 242 -5.17 -15.23 -8.23
C MET A 242 -5.23 -16.68 -8.67
N TRP A 243 -5.54 -17.60 -7.76
CA TRP A 243 -5.68 -19.02 -8.09
C TRP A 243 -6.80 -19.23 -9.12
N ARG A 244 -8.00 -18.69 -8.88
CA ARG A 244 -9.10 -18.77 -9.87
C ARG A 244 -8.76 -18.09 -11.19
N SER A 245 -7.99 -17.00 -11.16
CA SER A 245 -7.53 -16.31 -12.35
C SER A 245 -6.59 -17.16 -13.18
N HIS A 246 -5.71 -17.93 -12.54
CA HIS A 246 -4.80 -18.84 -13.23
C HIS A 246 -5.50 -20.12 -13.71
N GLU A 247 -6.45 -20.68 -12.95
CA GLU A 247 -7.26 -21.83 -13.37
C GLU A 247 -8.06 -21.53 -14.64
N ARG A 248 -8.71 -20.36 -14.73
CA ARG A 248 -9.45 -19.97 -15.94
C ARG A 248 -8.57 -19.73 -17.17
N ARG A 249 -7.25 -19.67 -17.01
CA ARG A 249 -6.29 -19.54 -18.12
C ARG A 249 -5.79 -20.91 -18.61
N GLU A 250 -6.05 -21.97 -17.85
CA GLU A 250 -5.87 -23.36 -18.28
C GLU A 250 -7.19 -23.78 -18.99
N PRO A 251 -7.13 -24.30 -20.23
CA PRO A 251 -8.32 -24.71 -21.00
C PRO A 251 -9.02 -25.94 -20.44
#